data_AF-A0A0C2ZD68-F1
#
_entry.id   AF-A0A0C2ZD68-F1
#
_cell.length_a   1.000
_cell.length_b   1.000
_cell.length_c   1.000
_cell.angle_alpha   90.00
_cell.angle_beta   90.00
_cell.angle_gamma   90.00
#
_symmetry.space_group_name_H-M   'P 1'
#
loop_
_entity.id
_entity.type
_entity.pdbx_description
1 polymer ?
#
loop_
_entity_poly.entity_id
_entity_poly.type
_entity_poly.pdbx_seq_one_letter_code
_entity_poly.pdbx_strand_id
1 'polypeptide(L)'
;MRYLFLLLMPLLLFSKVYYAKVEPFENITLKSAVSAQVTHTKIALEGSNVTSSTIIQLDDDLDKIKLTSSQDSLKLINSMIATNQTLLTAL
;
A
#
# COMPACT_ATOMS: atom_id res chain seq x y z
N MET A 1 -61.71 -8.75 -31.06
CA MET A 1 -60.78 -9.60 -30.27
C MET A 1 -59.57 -10.11 -31.04
N ARG A 2 -59.63 -10.36 -32.35
CA ARG A 2 -58.52 -10.99 -33.10
C ARG A 2 -57.21 -10.18 -33.20
N TYR A 3 -57.27 -8.84 -33.16
CA TYR A 3 -56.10 -7.97 -33.31
C TYR A 3 -55.55 -7.39 -31.99
N LEU A 4 -56.21 -7.69 -30.86
CA LEU A 4 -55.80 -7.16 -29.54
C LEU A 4 -54.41 -7.69 -29.14
N PHE A 5 -54.12 -8.94 -29.47
CA PHE A 5 -52.83 -9.58 -29.20
C PHE A 5 -51.68 -8.94 -29.98
N LEU A 6 -51.95 -8.41 -31.18
CA LEU A 6 -50.93 -7.78 -32.02
C LEU A 6 -50.54 -6.39 -31.48
N LEU A 7 -51.49 -5.69 -30.84
CA LEU A 7 -51.25 -4.42 -30.15
C LEU A 7 -50.41 -4.58 -28.88
N LEU A 8 -50.50 -5.74 -28.21
CA LEU A 8 -49.77 -6.00 -26.95
C LEU A 8 -48.32 -6.51 -27.19
N MET A 9 -48.01 -6.97 -28.39
CA MET A 9 -46.70 -7.54 -28.74
C MET A 9 -45.48 -6.60 -28.53
N PRO A 10 -45.55 -5.27 -28.76
CA PRO A 10 -44.44 -4.35 -28.56
C PRO A 10 -43.97 -4.25 -27.11
N LEU A 11 -44.86 -4.51 -26.14
CA LEU A 11 -44.54 -4.47 -24.71
C LEU A 11 -43.60 -5.61 -24.28
N LEU A 12 -43.46 -6.65 -25.12
CA LEU A 12 -42.55 -7.78 -24.90
C LEU A 12 -41.22 -7.63 -25.66
N LEU A 13 -41.11 -6.63 -26.54
CA LEU A 13 -39.94 -6.39 -27.39
C LEU A 13 -38.85 -5.51 -26.73
N PHE A 14 -38.95 -5.24 -25.43
CA PHE A 14 -37.92 -4.52 -24.68
C PHE A 14 -36.67 -5.40 -24.52
N SER A 15 -35.78 -5.34 -25.50
CA SER A 15 -34.42 -5.87 -25.38
C SER A 15 -33.61 -4.93 -24.50
N LYS A 16 -33.50 -5.26 -23.21
CA LYS A 16 -32.60 -4.57 -22.28
C LYS A 16 -31.18 -5.08 -22.54
N VAL A 17 -30.35 -4.27 -23.18
CA VAL A 17 -28.93 -4.56 -23.31
C VAL A 17 -28.26 -4.21 -21.99
N TYR A 18 -27.92 -5.23 -21.21
CA TYR A 18 -27.20 -5.07 -19.95
C TYR A 18 -25.71 -4.90 -20.26
N TYR A 19 -25.26 -3.64 -20.28
CA TYR A 19 -23.83 -3.33 -20.29
C TYR A 19 -23.29 -3.45 -18.86
N ALA A 20 -22.53 -4.50 -18.61
CA ALA A 20 -21.76 -4.63 -17.37
C ALA A 20 -20.34 -4.13 -17.62
N LYS A 21 -19.94 -3.08 -16.89
CA LYS A 21 -18.55 -2.63 -16.87
C LYS A 21 -17.78 -3.52 -15.89
N VAL A 22 -16.65 -4.06 -16.33
CA VAL A 22 -15.73 -4.77 -15.45
C VAL A 22 -14.94 -3.71 -14.66
N GLU A 23 -15.04 -3.78 -13.35
CA GLU A 23 -14.28 -2.95 -12.43
C GLU A 23 -13.28 -3.82 -11.66
N PRO A 24 -12.10 -3.30 -11.30
CA PRO A 24 -11.16 -4.04 -10.47
C PRO A 24 -11.80 -4.35 -9.12
N PHE A 25 -11.61 -5.58 -8.64
CA PHE A 25 -12.13 -5.99 -7.33
C PHE A 25 -11.53 -5.14 -6.20
N GLU A 26 -10.26 -4.78 -6.31
CA GLU A 26 -9.56 -3.87 -5.41
C GLU A 26 -8.74 -2.86 -6.19
N ASN A 27 -8.73 -1.61 -5.70
CA ASN A 27 -7.88 -0.55 -6.21
C ASN A 27 -7.03 -0.01 -5.07
N ILE A 28 -5.70 -0.07 -5.23
CA ILE A 28 -4.74 0.37 -4.24
C ILE A 28 -3.97 1.55 -4.82
N THR A 29 -4.00 2.69 -4.12
CA THR A 29 -3.19 3.85 -4.48
C THR A 29 -1.98 3.92 -3.56
N LEU A 30 -0.79 3.79 -4.11
CA LEU A 30 0.47 3.98 -3.38
C LEU A 30 0.76 5.47 -3.22
N LYS A 31 1.01 5.91 -1.99
CA LYS A 31 1.38 7.29 -1.66
C LYS A 31 2.57 7.29 -0.72
N SER A 32 3.42 8.32 -0.82
CA SER A 32 4.47 8.50 0.16
C SER A 32 3.87 9.01 1.48
N ALA A 33 4.38 8.50 2.60
CA ALA A 33 4.08 9.04 3.93
C ALA A 33 4.96 10.25 4.28
N VAL A 34 6.04 10.45 3.53
CA VAL A 34 7.06 11.47 3.77
C VAL A 34 7.41 12.21 2.48
N SER A 35 7.98 13.40 2.63
CA SER A 35 8.52 14.21 1.53
C SER A 35 9.99 13.85 1.33
N ALA A 36 10.33 13.35 0.15
CA ALA A 36 11.70 13.00 -0.22
C ALA A 36 11.85 12.94 -1.75
N GLN A 37 13.09 12.93 -2.23
CA GLN A 37 13.39 12.74 -3.64
C GLN A 37 13.24 11.26 -4.01
N VAL A 38 12.63 10.97 -5.17
CA VAL A 38 12.57 9.61 -5.70
C VAL A 38 13.94 9.26 -6.31
N THR A 39 14.60 8.23 -5.77
CA THR A 39 15.92 7.79 -6.22
C THR A 39 15.82 6.64 -7.23
N HIS A 40 14.82 5.78 -7.09
CA HIS A 40 14.63 4.64 -7.99
C HIS A 40 13.16 4.25 -8.15
N THR A 41 12.75 3.91 -9.38
CA THR A 41 11.40 3.44 -9.71
C THR A 41 11.44 2.28 -10.68
N LYS A 42 10.70 1.20 -10.39
CA LYS A 42 10.58 0.03 -11.27
C LYS A 42 9.43 0.17 -12.27
N ILE A 43 9.59 1.04 -13.26
CA ILE A 43 8.58 1.28 -14.31
C ILE A 43 8.25 0.00 -15.11
N ALA A 44 9.23 -0.89 -15.29
CA ALA A 44 9.04 -2.16 -15.99
C ALA A 44 8.02 -3.11 -15.34
N LEU A 45 7.60 -2.86 -14.09
CA LEU A 45 6.58 -3.67 -13.41
C LEU A 45 5.15 -3.27 -13.77
N GLU A 46 4.93 -2.21 -14.55
CA GLU A 46 3.60 -1.78 -14.99
C GLU A 46 2.90 -2.91 -15.79
N GLY A 47 1.67 -3.25 -15.38
CA GLY A 47 0.89 -4.33 -16.02
C GLY A 47 1.35 -5.76 -15.66
N SER A 48 2.33 -5.91 -14.78
CA SER A 48 2.80 -7.22 -14.29
C SER A 48 2.25 -7.55 -12.88
N ASN A 49 2.23 -8.84 -12.53
CA ASN A 49 1.92 -9.26 -11.17
C ASN A 49 3.14 -9.03 -10.27
N VAL A 50 3.00 -8.15 -9.29
CA VAL A 50 4.06 -7.80 -8.33
C VAL A 50 3.79 -8.49 -6.99
N THR A 51 4.77 -9.24 -6.48
CA THR A 51 4.70 -9.86 -5.15
C THR A 51 5.78 -9.26 -4.26
N SER A 52 5.37 -8.63 -3.15
CA SER A 52 6.23 -8.16 -2.05
C SER A 52 7.57 -7.54 -2.48
N SER A 53 7.53 -6.51 -3.33
CA SER A 53 8.74 -5.85 -3.81
C SER A 53 8.68 -4.34 -3.62
N THR A 54 9.84 -3.72 -3.39
CA THR A 54 9.96 -2.26 -3.41
C THR A 54 9.82 -1.75 -4.84
N ILE A 55 8.75 -0.99 -5.10
CA ILE A 55 8.40 -0.42 -6.41
C ILE A 55 9.04 0.96 -6.58
N ILE A 56 9.00 1.78 -5.53
CA ILE A 56 9.54 3.14 -5.47
C ILE A 56 10.45 3.22 -4.26
N GLN A 57 11.69 3.69 -4.47
CA GLN A 57 12.63 4.02 -3.41
C GLN A 57 12.76 5.55 -3.32
N LEU A 58 12.63 6.04 -2.11
CA LEU A 58 12.90 7.44 -1.77
C LEU A 58 14.32 7.56 -1.21
N ASP A 59 14.90 8.75 -1.31
CA ASP A 59 16.16 9.07 -0.66
C ASP A 59 16.03 8.91 0.86
N ASP A 60 16.84 8.01 1.43
CA ASP A 60 16.82 7.58 2.82
C ASP A 60 18.21 7.63 3.48
N ASP A 61 19.18 8.32 2.87
CA ASP A 61 20.57 8.33 3.35
C ASP A 61 20.70 8.98 4.74
N LEU A 62 20.07 10.13 4.96
CA LEU A 62 20.05 10.79 6.26
C LEU A 62 19.32 9.96 7.32
N ASP A 63 18.22 9.32 6.93
CA ASP A 63 17.41 8.50 7.82
C ASP A 63 18.19 7.26 8.31
N LYS A 64 18.99 6.64 7.43
CA LYS A 64 19.91 5.55 7.82
C LYS A 64 20.92 6.00 8.86
N ILE A 65 21.56 7.16 8.64
CA ILE A 65 22.55 7.71 9.58
C ILE A 65 21.89 7.98 10.94
N LYS A 66 20.70 8.58 10.93
CA LYS A 66 19.95 8.89 12.15
C LYS A 66 19.52 7.62 12.89
N LEU A 67 19.15 6.57 12.15
CA LEU A 67 18.79 5.28 12.72
C LEU A 67 19.97 4.66 13.46
N THR A 68 21.15 4.62 12.83
CA THR A 68 22.38 4.10 13.46
C THR A 68 22.73 4.89 14.73
N SER A 69 22.73 6.23 14.65
CA SER A 69 23.01 7.08 15.81
C SER A 69 22.02 6.86 16.97
N SER A 70 20.74 6.65 16.65
CA SER A 70 19.71 6.35 17.65
C SER A 70 19.92 4.97 18.30
N GLN A 71 20.32 3.96 17.52
CA GLN A 71 20.63 2.62 18.03
C GLN A 71 21.85 2.63 18.96
N ASP A 72 22.89 3.39 18.60
CA ASP A 72 24.09 3.55 19.44
C ASP A 72 23.75 4.24 20.76
N SER A 73 22.89 5.26 20.72
CA SER A 73 22.40 5.95 21.91
C SER A 73 21.63 4.99 22.84
N LEU A 74 20.73 4.16 22.28
CA LEU A 74 20.00 3.15 23.03
C LEU A 74 20.94 2.11 23.66
N LYS A 75 21.97 1.68 22.92
CA LYS A 75 22.97 0.73 23.43
C LYS A 75 23.72 1.32 24.63
N LEU A 76 24.15 2.57 24.54
CA LEU A 76 24.83 3.26 25.65
C LEU A 76 23.94 3.37 26.89
N ILE A 77 22.67 3.76 26.71
CA ILE A 77 21.69 3.84 27.79
C ILE A 77 21.49 2.47 28.46
N ASN A 78 21.34 1.41 27.67
CA ASN A 78 21.18 0.05 28.19
C ASN A 78 22.41 -0.42 28.97
N SER A 79 23.62 -0.12 28.49
CA SER A 79 24.85 -0.42 29.22
C SER A 79 24.94 0.35 30.55
N MET A 80 24.51 1.61 30.57
CA MET A 80 24.45 2.42 31.79
C MET A 80 23.46 1.82 32.80
N ILE A 81 22.25 1.45 32.37
CA ILE A 81 21.25 0.81 33.22
C ILE A 81 21.80 -0.49 33.81
N ALA A 82 22.40 -1.34 32.98
CA ALA A 82 23.00 -2.59 33.43
C ALA A 82 24.10 -2.35 34.47
N THR A 83 24.97 -1.36 34.25
CA THR A 83 26.04 -1.00 35.20
C THR A 83 25.46 -0.49 36.52
N ASN A 84 24.41 0.33 36.47
CA ASN A 84 23.75 0.82 37.68
C ASN A 84 23.08 -0.32 38.45
N GLN A 85 22.48 -1.30 37.77
CA GLN A 85 21.90 -2.48 38.40
C GLN A 85 22.96 -3.35 39.07
N THR A 86 24.10 -3.59 38.41
CA THR A 86 25.18 -4.39 39.02
C THR A 86 25.77 -3.70 40.25
N LEU A 87 25.92 -2.38 40.23
CA LEU A 87 26.35 -1.59 41.38
C LEU A 87 25.35 -1.69 42.55
N LEU A 88 24.04 -1.61 42.28
CA LEU A 88 23.01 -1.76 43.32
C LEU A 88 23.01 -3.17 43.94
N THR A 89 23.30 -4.21 43.16
CA THR A 89 23.37 -5.59 43.68
C THR A 89 24.66 -5.92 44.44
N ALA A 90 25.71 -5.10 44.26
CA ALA A 90 27.02 -5.28 44.91
C ALA A 90 27.14 -4.53 46.26
N LEU A 91 26.16 -3.69 46.59
CA LEU A 91 25.99 -2.99 47.87
C LEU A 91 25.12 -3.82 48.83
#